data_AF-A0A6I7NCC2-F1
#
_entry.id   AF-A0A6I7NCC2-F1
#
_cell.length_a   1.000
_cell.length_b   1.000
_cell.length_c   1.000
_cell.angle_alpha   90.00
_cell.angle_beta   90.00
_cell.angle_gamma   90.00
#
_symmetry.space_group_name_H-M   'P 1'
#
loop_
_entity.id
_entity.type
_entity.pdbx_description
1 polymer ?
#
loop_
_entity_poly.entity_id
_entity_poly.type
_entity_poly.pdbx_seq_one_letter_code
_entity_poly.pdbx_strand_id
1 'polypeptide(L)'
;MLLDPWLLLALFILLAYTVEAITGFGSLVIALSLGALLLPISELMPVLVPLNICLSGYLAWRHRQHIHWPTLLKLILPLMLAGTLIGYALRPWLGDQLLQLLFGALVLWFASRELWRMARNLIAAQHPAWLSRSLTLGAGLTHGLFASGGPLLVYALAGTTLDKSKMRATLLCVWFSLNSSLTLLFLFDGSLLPSLHKVVWYLPILVIGVWAGEILHHRLNEQRFRQFVYALLVVTGAILILKALN
;
A
#
# COMPACT_ATOMS: atom_id res chain seq x y z
N MET A 1 -30.07 6.99 -7.84
CA MET A 1 -29.47 7.19 -6.51
C MET A 1 -28.03 6.70 -6.58
N LEU A 2 -27.12 7.58 -7.01
CA LEU A 2 -25.69 7.26 -7.00
C LEU A 2 -25.27 7.20 -5.53
N LEU A 3 -24.77 6.04 -5.08
CA LEU A 3 -24.21 5.90 -3.74
C LEU A 3 -23.16 7.00 -3.53
N ASP A 4 -23.18 7.66 -2.38
CA ASP A 4 -22.18 8.66 -2.01
C ASP A 4 -20.77 8.05 -2.20
N PRO A 5 -19.87 8.67 -2.98
CA PRO A 5 -18.50 8.20 -3.19
C PRO A 5 -17.78 7.80 -1.89
N TRP A 6 -18.07 8.49 -0.79
CA TRP A 6 -17.49 8.19 0.52
C TRP A 6 -18.04 6.90 1.15
N LEU A 7 -19.29 6.51 0.87
CA LEU A 7 -19.84 5.22 1.31
C LEU A 7 -19.20 4.06 0.54
N LEU A 8 -18.94 4.23 -0.76
CA LEU A 8 -18.21 3.22 -1.54
C LEU A 8 -16.76 3.09 -1.07
N LEU A 9 -16.13 4.19 -0.68
CA LEU A 9 -14.79 4.18 -0.09
C LEU A 9 -14.73 3.35 1.20
N ALA A 10 -15.79 3.36 2.02
CA ALA A 10 -15.89 2.50 3.22
C ALA A 10 -15.72 1.01 2.87
N LEU A 11 -16.39 0.55 1.81
CA LEU A 11 -16.30 -0.84 1.36
C LEU A 11 -14.90 -1.16 0.83
N PHE A 12 -14.28 -0.24 0.11
CA PHE A 12 -12.93 -0.40 -0.40
C PHE A 12 -11.89 -0.43 0.71
N ILE A 13 -12.04 0.41 1.73
CA ILE A 13 -11.24 0.38 2.97
C ILE A 13 -11.43 -0.96 3.68
N LEU A 14 -12.66 -1.42 3.86
CA LEU A 14 -12.90 -2.72 4.50
C LEU A 14 -12.16 -3.85 3.78
N LEU A 15 -12.31 -3.94 2.45
CA LEU A 15 -11.63 -4.95 1.63
C LEU A 15 -10.10 -4.81 1.72
N ALA A 16 -9.58 -3.59 1.57
CA ALA A 16 -8.16 -3.28 1.61
C ALA A 16 -7.50 -3.70 2.94
N TYR A 17 -8.13 -3.38 4.06
CA TYR A 17 -7.59 -3.62 5.39
C TYR A 17 -7.72 -5.10 5.78
N THR A 18 -8.77 -5.78 5.32
CA THR A 18 -8.86 -7.25 5.38
C THR A 18 -7.72 -7.91 4.61
N VAL A 19 -7.39 -7.43 3.41
CA VAL A 19 -6.26 -7.94 2.62
C VAL A 19 -4.94 -7.73 3.35
N GLU A 20 -4.67 -6.53 3.87
CA GLU A 20 -3.43 -6.27 4.59
C GLU A 20 -3.30 -7.10 5.87
N ALA A 21 -4.38 -7.34 6.61
CA ALA A 21 -4.33 -8.23 7.78
C ALA A 21 -3.85 -9.64 7.39
N ILE A 22 -4.28 -10.15 6.23
CA ILE A 22 -3.90 -11.46 5.68
C ILE A 22 -2.46 -11.47 5.14
N THR A 23 -2.07 -10.47 4.34
CA THR A 23 -0.83 -10.49 3.55
C THR A 23 0.32 -9.69 4.18
N GLY A 24 0.02 -8.75 5.08
CA GLY A 24 0.97 -7.76 5.62
C GLY A 24 1.25 -6.56 4.71
N PHE A 25 0.55 -6.45 3.58
CA PHE A 25 0.70 -5.32 2.66
C PHE A 25 -0.54 -5.17 1.74
N GLY A 26 -0.73 -3.98 1.17
CA GLY A 26 -1.60 -3.80 0.01
C GLY A 26 -2.90 -3.08 0.32
N SER A 27 -3.16 -2.72 1.58
CA SER A 27 -4.32 -1.89 1.94
C SER A 27 -4.35 -0.58 1.15
N LEU A 28 -3.30 0.24 1.25
CA LEU A 28 -3.22 1.52 0.57
C LEU A 28 -3.23 1.38 -0.94
N VAL A 29 -2.58 0.34 -1.49
CA VAL A 29 -2.63 0.05 -2.94
C VAL A 29 -4.07 -0.16 -3.38
N ILE A 30 -4.82 -1.01 -2.67
CA ILE A 30 -6.18 -1.40 -3.04
C ILE A 30 -7.17 -0.26 -2.78
N ALA A 31 -7.11 0.34 -1.59
CA ALA A 31 -7.98 1.44 -1.20
C ALA A 31 -7.76 2.65 -2.11
N LEU A 32 -6.51 2.97 -2.47
CA LEU A 32 -6.22 4.05 -3.41
C LEU A 32 -6.58 3.69 -4.85
N SER A 33 -6.34 2.46 -5.32
CA SER A 33 -6.71 2.04 -6.69
C SER A 33 -8.21 2.11 -6.93
N LEU A 34 -9.01 1.66 -5.96
CA LEU A 34 -10.46 1.71 -6.05
C LEU A 34 -10.99 3.12 -5.74
N GLY A 35 -10.40 3.79 -4.75
CA GLY A 35 -10.78 5.16 -4.37
C GLY A 35 -10.50 6.18 -5.47
N ALA A 36 -9.38 6.07 -6.18
CA ALA A 36 -8.99 7.00 -7.25
C ALA A 36 -9.94 6.95 -8.47
N LEU A 37 -10.76 5.90 -8.59
CA LEU A 37 -11.84 5.87 -9.57
C LEU A 37 -12.94 6.90 -9.23
N LEU A 38 -13.14 7.17 -7.95
CA LEU A 38 -14.23 8.00 -7.42
C LEU A 38 -13.78 9.41 -7.03
N LEU A 39 -12.61 9.54 -6.40
CA LEU A 39 -12.12 10.78 -5.79
C LEU A 39 -10.67 11.07 -6.21
N PRO A 40 -10.23 12.34 -6.21
CA PRO A 40 -8.84 12.70 -6.46
C PRO A 40 -7.87 12.05 -5.46
N ILE A 41 -6.68 11.66 -5.93
CA ILE A 41 -5.61 11.08 -5.09
C ILE A 41 -5.20 12.06 -3.97
N SER A 42 -5.25 13.36 -4.25
CA SER A 42 -5.00 14.46 -3.30
C SER A 42 -5.91 14.41 -2.07
N GLU A 43 -7.19 14.09 -2.25
CA GLU A 43 -8.17 14.00 -1.15
C GLU A 43 -8.12 12.67 -0.39
N LEU A 44 -7.75 11.58 -1.07
CA LEU A 44 -7.73 10.24 -0.48
C LEU A 44 -6.53 10.05 0.47
N MET A 45 -5.35 10.57 0.12
CA MET A 45 -4.13 10.30 0.88
C MET A 45 -4.18 10.79 2.34
N PRO A 46 -4.64 12.02 2.64
CA PRO A 46 -4.77 12.49 4.03
C PRO A 46 -5.79 11.70 4.86
N VAL A 47 -6.67 10.92 4.24
CA VAL A 47 -7.62 10.03 4.94
C VAL A 47 -7.02 8.63 5.12
N LEU A 48 -6.52 8.03 4.04
CA LEU A 48 -6.07 6.64 4.03
C LEU A 48 -4.75 6.43 4.79
N VAL A 49 -3.82 7.38 4.71
CA VAL A 49 -2.48 7.23 5.33
C VAL A 49 -2.55 7.23 6.86
N PRO A 50 -3.23 8.17 7.54
CA PRO A 50 -3.33 8.14 8.99
C PRO A 50 -4.09 6.91 9.51
N LEU A 51 -5.16 6.50 8.82
CA LEU A 51 -5.87 5.26 9.13
C LEU A 51 -4.91 4.06 9.12
N ASN A 52 -4.02 4.01 8.12
CA ASN A 52 -3.09 2.90 8.01
C ASN A 52 -2.04 2.88 9.13
N ILE A 53 -1.73 3.99 9.78
CA ILE A 53 -0.87 4.01 10.98
C ILE A 53 -1.49 3.17 12.10
N CYS A 54 -2.80 3.31 12.33
CA CYS A 54 -3.49 2.54 13.36
C CYS A 54 -3.39 1.04 13.09
N LEU A 55 -3.62 0.62 11.85
CA LEU A 55 -3.53 -0.79 11.45
C LEU A 55 -2.10 -1.31 11.52
N SER A 56 -1.19 -0.69 10.78
CA SER A 56 0.20 -1.13 10.68
C SER A 56 0.90 -1.08 12.03
N GLY A 57 0.61 -0.08 12.87
CA GLY A 57 1.11 0.02 14.23
C GLY A 57 0.60 -1.10 15.14
N TYR A 58 -0.71 -1.40 15.11
CA TYR A 58 -1.29 -2.50 15.87
C TYR A 58 -0.67 -3.86 15.47
N LEU A 59 -0.60 -4.14 14.17
CA LEU A 59 -0.05 -5.41 13.67
C LEU A 59 1.46 -5.51 13.87
N ALA A 60 2.21 -4.41 13.68
CA ALA A 60 3.64 -4.37 13.94
C ALA A 60 3.93 -4.61 15.43
N TRP A 61 3.14 -4.04 16.33
CA TRP A 61 3.26 -4.29 17.76
C TRP A 61 2.94 -5.74 18.12
N ARG A 62 1.83 -6.29 17.60
CA ARG A 62 1.43 -7.68 17.83
C ARG A 62 2.47 -8.68 17.32
N HIS A 63 3.09 -8.40 16.18
CA HIS A 63 4.10 -9.28 15.56
C HIS A 63 5.56 -8.83 15.79
N ARG A 64 5.81 -7.94 16.76
CA ARG A 64 7.13 -7.32 16.99
C ARG A 64 8.29 -8.30 17.18
N GLN A 65 7.99 -9.49 17.70
CA GLN A 65 8.97 -10.55 17.92
C GLN A 65 9.56 -11.12 16.61
N HIS A 66 8.85 -10.97 15.50
CA HIS A 66 9.28 -11.47 14.19
C HIS A 66 9.98 -10.39 13.35
N ILE A 67 10.09 -9.15 13.84
CA ILE A 67 10.70 -8.05 13.08
C ILE A 67 12.19 -8.31 12.90
N HIS A 68 12.65 -8.26 11.65
CA HIS A 68 14.07 -8.39 11.34
C HIS A 68 14.75 -7.01 11.30
N TRP A 69 15.07 -6.48 12.48
CA TRP A 69 15.67 -5.15 12.69
C TRP A 69 16.90 -4.84 11.81
N PRO A 70 17.85 -5.76 11.57
CA PRO A 70 19.01 -5.46 10.74
C PRO A 70 18.63 -5.09 9.30
N THR A 71 17.69 -5.84 8.70
CA THR A 71 17.21 -5.56 7.34
C THR A 71 16.38 -4.29 7.30
N LEU A 72 15.52 -4.10 8.31
CA LEU A 72 14.70 -2.90 8.43
C LEU A 72 15.54 -1.63 8.47
N LEU A 73 16.44 -1.52 9.45
CA LEU A 73 17.15 -0.27 9.75
C LEU A 73 18.32 0.00 8.80
N LYS A 74 19.02 -1.03 8.31
CA LYS A 74 20.23 -0.84 7.49
C LYS A 74 19.94 -0.80 5.99
N LEU A 75 18.89 -1.49 5.53
CA LEU A 75 18.62 -1.67 4.10
C LEU A 75 17.35 -0.94 3.67
N ILE A 76 16.24 -1.18 4.36
CA ILE A 76 14.92 -0.75 3.87
C ILE A 76 14.62 0.69 4.27
N LEU A 77 14.57 0.96 5.56
CA LEU A 77 14.09 2.23 6.11
C LEU A 77 14.85 3.48 5.58
N PRO A 78 16.20 3.52 5.52
CA PRO A 78 16.90 4.71 5.04
C PRO A 78 16.62 5.00 3.56
N LEU A 79 16.63 3.98 2.71
CA LEU A 79 16.36 4.13 1.27
C LEU A 79 14.90 4.49 1.02
N MET A 80 13.99 3.87 1.76
CA MET A 80 12.57 4.16 1.64
C MET A 80 12.19 5.53 2.17
N LEU A 81 12.74 5.97 3.31
CA LEU A 81 12.52 7.32 3.81
C LEU A 81 13.05 8.36 2.83
N ALA A 82 14.28 8.18 2.33
CA ALA A 82 14.85 9.08 1.33
C ALA A 82 13.96 9.15 0.08
N GLY A 83 13.56 7.99 -0.47
CA GLY A 83 12.63 7.94 -1.60
C GLY A 83 11.28 8.60 -1.27
N THR A 84 10.72 8.36 -0.09
CA THR A 84 9.41 8.89 0.33
C THR A 84 9.43 10.40 0.41
N LEU A 85 10.49 10.99 0.98
CA LEU A 85 10.65 12.44 1.03
C LEU A 85 10.78 13.05 -0.38
N ILE A 86 11.56 12.42 -1.26
CA ILE A 86 11.67 12.86 -2.66
C ILE A 86 10.33 12.76 -3.37
N GLY A 87 9.64 11.62 -3.26
CA GLY A 87 8.33 11.41 -3.88
C GLY A 87 7.29 12.40 -3.39
N TYR A 88 7.23 12.65 -2.08
CA TYR A 88 6.35 13.65 -1.49
C TYR A 88 6.64 15.06 -2.01
N ALA A 89 7.91 15.45 -2.06
CA ALA A 89 8.33 16.77 -2.56
C ALA A 89 8.04 16.97 -4.06
N LEU A 90 8.07 15.89 -4.86
CA LEU A 90 7.74 15.94 -6.29
C LEU A 90 6.24 16.01 -6.56
N ARG A 91 5.40 15.55 -5.61
CA ARG A 91 3.96 15.41 -5.79
C ARG A 91 3.26 16.70 -6.25
N PRO A 92 3.54 17.90 -5.70
CA PRO A 92 2.90 19.14 -6.16
C PRO A 92 3.23 19.54 -7.60
N TRP A 93 4.31 19.00 -8.17
CA TRP A 93 4.74 19.30 -9.54
C TRP A 93 4.19 18.31 -10.57
N LEU A 94 3.67 17.18 -10.10
CA LEU A 94 3.06 16.15 -10.93
C LEU A 94 1.55 16.36 -10.86
N GLY A 95 0.97 17.04 -11.85
CA GLY A 95 -0.48 17.28 -11.89
C GLY A 95 -1.29 16.00 -11.75
N ASP A 96 -2.55 16.10 -11.31
CA ASP A 96 -3.40 14.96 -10.95
C ASP A 96 -3.50 13.90 -12.05
N GLN A 97 -3.56 14.32 -13.32
CA GLN A 97 -3.59 13.43 -14.47
C GLN A 97 -2.34 12.55 -14.57
N LEU A 98 -1.16 13.14 -14.39
CA LEU A 98 0.11 12.41 -14.43
C LEU A 98 0.27 11.48 -13.22
N LEU A 99 -0.14 11.93 -12.02
CA LEU A 99 -0.16 11.08 -10.83
C LEU A 99 -1.06 9.86 -11.04
N GLN A 100 -2.26 10.05 -11.58
CA GLN A 100 -3.20 8.97 -11.84
C GLN A 100 -2.66 8.00 -12.90
N LEU A 101 -2.03 8.51 -13.97
CA LEU A 101 -1.39 7.70 -15.00
C LEU A 101 -0.25 6.85 -14.43
N LEU A 102 0.68 7.46 -13.69
CA LEU A 102 1.82 6.79 -13.08
C LEU A 102 1.39 5.74 -12.06
N PHE A 103 0.39 6.05 -11.25
CA PHE A 103 -0.17 5.11 -10.29
C PHE A 103 -0.86 3.93 -10.97
N GLY A 104 -1.72 4.20 -11.97
CA GLY A 104 -2.38 3.18 -12.77
C GLY A 104 -1.39 2.23 -13.45
N ALA A 105 -0.32 2.78 -14.05
CA ALA A 105 0.75 2.00 -14.67
C ALA A 105 1.49 1.11 -13.65
N LEU A 106 1.81 1.64 -12.47
CA LEU A 106 2.48 0.90 -11.40
C LEU A 106 1.61 -0.27 -10.90
N VAL A 107 0.33 -0.01 -10.66
CA VAL A 107 -0.63 -1.01 -10.18
C VAL A 107 -0.85 -2.09 -11.25
N LEU A 108 -1.07 -1.69 -12.51
CA LEU A 108 -1.27 -2.60 -13.62
C LEU A 108 -0.05 -3.52 -13.83
N TRP A 109 1.15 -2.95 -13.84
CA TRP A 109 2.40 -3.70 -13.97
C TRP A 109 2.55 -4.72 -12.84
N PHE A 110 2.41 -4.28 -11.59
CA PHE A 110 2.60 -5.14 -10.43
C PHE A 110 1.57 -6.28 -10.39
N ALA A 111 0.28 -5.94 -10.55
CA ALA A 111 -0.80 -6.91 -10.45
C ALA A 111 -0.75 -7.95 -11.59
N SER A 112 -0.48 -7.51 -12.83
CA SER A 112 -0.31 -8.41 -13.98
C SER A 112 0.86 -9.37 -13.77
N ARG A 113 1.97 -8.85 -13.26
CA ARG A 113 3.16 -9.63 -12.97
C ARG A 113 2.91 -10.68 -11.89
N GLU A 114 2.26 -10.30 -10.80
CA GLU A 114 1.95 -11.22 -9.71
C GLU A 114 1.00 -12.33 -10.15
N LEU A 115 -0.03 -12.02 -10.95
CA LEU A 115 -0.88 -13.02 -11.57
C LEU A 115 -0.09 -13.98 -12.45
N TRP A 116 0.81 -13.46 -13.30
CA TRP A 116 1.67 -14.29 -14.15
C TRP A 116 2.58 -15.21 -13.34
N ARG A 117 3.20 -14.69 -12.27
CA ARG A 117 4.06 -15.46 -11.36
C ARG A 117 3.27 -16.60 -10.72
N MET A 118 2.07 -16.31 -10.22
CA MET A 118 1.19 -17.30 -9.60
C MET A 118 0.69 -18.35 -10.60
N ALA A 119 0.34 -17.94 -11.82
CA ALA A 119 -0.13 -18.86 -12.87
C ALA A 119 0.97 -19.83 -13.33
N ARG A 120 2.24 -19.37 -13.35
CA ARG A 120 3.39 -20.19 -13.75
C ARG A 120 4.14 -20.86 -12.60
N ASN A 121 3.67 -20.73 -11.35
CA ASN A 121 4.34 -21.21 -10.15
C ASN A 121 5.84 -20.84 -10.10
N LEU A 122 6.19 -19.64 -10.57
CA LEU A 122 7.58 -19.21 -10.64
C LEU A 122 8.11 -18.91 -9.25
N ILE A 123 9.22 -19.57 -8.90
CA ILE A 123 9.95 -19.29 -7.66
C ILE A 123 10.62 -17.93 -7.80
N ALA A 124 10.42 -17.05 -6.82
CA ALA A 124 11.05 -15.74 -6.80
C ALA A 124 12.58 -15.90 -6.69
N ALA A 125 13.31 -15.42 -7.69
CA ALA A 125 14.77 -15.38 -7.66
C ALA A 125 15.26 -14.18 -6.85
N GLN A 126 16.38 -14.34 -6.16
CA GLN A 126 17.05 -13.23 -5.48
C GLN A 126 17.56 -12.23 -6.51
N HIS A 127 17.26 -10.96 -6.27
CA HIS A 127 17.86 -9.88 -7.03
C HIS A 127 19.29 -9.58 -6.53
N PRO A 128 20.18 -9.12 -7.42
CA PRO A 128 21.49 -8.64 -7.00
C PRO A 128 21.32 -7.41 -6.09
N ALA A 129 22.21 -7.26 -5.11
CA ALA A 129 22.06 -6.27 -4.04
C ALA A 129 21.88 -4.82 -4.53
N TRP A 130 22.54 -4.44 -5.63
CA TRP A 130 22.40 -3.11 -6.23
C TRP A 130 20.97 -2.87 -6.72
N LEU A 131 20.38 -3.86 -7.41
CA LEU A 131 19.02 -3.79 -7.95
C LEU A 131 18.00 -3.75 -6.81
N SER A 132 18.15 -4.56 -5.77
CA SER A 132 17.27 -4.50 -4.59
C SER A 132 17.31 -3.12 -3.92
N ARG A 133 18.49 -2.48 -3.82
CA ARG A 133 18.61 -1.11 -3.27
C ARG A 133 17.93 -0.08 -4.16
N SER A 134 18.15 -0.12 -5.47
CA SER A 134 17.49 0.78 -6.43
C SER A 134 15.97 0.62 -6.41
N LEU A 135 15.47 -0.62 -6.37
CA LEU A 135 14.05 -0.92 -6.26
C LEU A 135 13.47 -0.47 -4.92
N THR A 136 14.22 -0.58 -3.82
CA THR A 136 13.81 -0.09 -2.49
C THR A 136 13.70 1.43 -2.47
N LEU A 137 14.64 2.14 -3.10
CA LEU A 137 14.56 3.59 -3.25
C LEU A 137 13.37 4.00 -4.13
N GLY A 138 13.13 3.30 -5.24
CA GLY A 138 11.95 3.49 -6.08
C GLY A 138 10.64 3.15 -5.34
N ALA A 139 10.65 2.15 -4.46
CA ALA A 139 9.55 1.84 -3.57
C ALA A 139 9.27 3.00 -2.59
N GLY A 140 10.33 3.63 -2.07
CA GLY A 140 10.21 4.87 -1.30
C GLY A 140 9.58 5.99 -2.12
N LEU A 141 10.09 6.25 -3.33
CA LEU A 141 9.58 7.30 -4.23
C LEU A 141 8.07 7.14 -4.49
N THR A 142 7.66 5.93 -4.85
CA THR A 142 6.25 5.60 -5.10
C THR A 142 5.41 5.61 -3.84
N HIS A 143 5.99 5.32 -2.68
CA HIS A 143 5.35 5.55 -1.39
C HIS A 143 5.17 7.05 -1.08
N GLY A 144 6.13 7.91 -1.41
CA GLY A 144 5.96 9.36 -1.27
C GLY A 144 4.84 9.93 -2.14
N LEU A 145 4.76 9.46 -3.39
CA LEU A 145 3.77 9.94 -4.35
C LEU A 145 2.35 9.45 -4.06
N PHE A 146 2.20 8.20 -3.64
CA PHE A 146 0.91 7.49 -3.60
C PHE A 146 0.63 6.78 -2.27
N ALA A 147 1.50 6.89 -1.26
CA ALA A 147 1.51 6.03 -0.08
C ALA A 147 1.51 4.52 -0.41
N SER A 148 2.01 4.15 -1.60
CA SER A 148 1.88 2.83 -2.20
C SER A 148 3.23 2.26 -2.70
N GLY A 149 4.23 2.21 -1.83
CA GLY A 149 5.52 1.56 -2.10
C GLY A 149 5.55 0.03 -1.96
N GLY A 150 4.47 -0.57 -1.43
CA GLY A 150 4.34 -2.01 -1.20
C GLY A 150 4.71 -2.89 -2.39
N PRO A 151 4.11 -2.66 -3.58
CA PRO A 151 4.40 -3.41 -4.80
C PRO A 151 5.89 -3.53 -5.13
N LEU A 152 6.59 -2.40 -5.15
CA LEU A 152 8.01 -2.35 -5.49
C LEU A 152 8.89 -2.91 -4.37
N LEU A 153 8.54 -2.69 -3.10
CA LEU A 153 9.31 -3.23 -1.97
C LEU A 153 9.19 -4.75 -1.88
N VAL A 154 7.98 -5.28 -1.99
CA VAL A 154 7.74 -6.74 -2.02
C VAL A 154 8.50 -7.37 -3.18
N TYR A 155 8.54 -6.68 -4.32
CA TYR A 155 9.34 -7.11 -5.45
C TYR A 155 10.86 -7.00 -5.19
N ALA A 156 11.33 -5.93 -4.56
CA ALA A 156 12.75 -5.74 -4.22
C ALA A 156 13.29 -6.80 -3.25
N LEU A 157 12.42 -7.28 -2.35
CA LEU A 157 12.70 -8.32 -1.36
C LEU A 157 12.34 -9.74 -1.83
N ALA A 158 11.90 -9.88 -3.07
CA ALA A 158 11.56 -11.18 -3.65
C ALA A 158 12.78 -12.12 -3.63
N GLY A 159 12.56 -13.37 -3.23
CA GLY A 159 13.60 -14.40 -3.15
C GLY A 159 14.52 -14.31 -1.93
N THR A 160 14.38 -13.29 -1.07
CA THR A 160 15.19 -13.20 0.16
C THR A 160 14.98 -14.40 1.09
N THR A 161 15.97 -14.71 1.93
CA THR A 161 15.95 -15.83 2.88
C THR A 161 15.10 -15.55 4.13
N LEU A 162 14.40 -14.41 4.17
CA LEU A 162 13.52 -14.07 5.28
C LEU A 162 12.27 -14.95 5.22
N ASP A 163 12.01 -15.62 6.34
CA ASP A 163 10.76 -16.35 6.51
C ASP A 163 9.55 -15.40 6.37
N LYS A 164 8.43 -15.93 5.87
CA LYS A 164 7.22 -15.17 5.53
C LYS A 164 6.71 -14.34 6.72
N SER A 165 6.77 -14.88 7.93
CA SER A 165 6.39 -14.17 9.16
C SER A 165 7.31 -12.97 9.44
N LYS A 166 8.64 -13.16 9.26
CA LYS A 166 9.63 -12.10 9.46
C LYS A 166 9.49 -11.00 8.41
N MET A 167 9.28 -11.38 7.15
CA MET A 167 9.05 -10.43 6.07
C MET A 167 7.78 -9.60 6.33
N ARG A 168 6.66 -10.26 6.66
CA ARG A 168 5.40 -9.58 7.01
C ARG A 168 5.57 -8.60 8.17
N ALA A 169 6.14 -9.03 9.28
CA ALA A 169 6.36 -8.16 10.45
C ALA A 169 7.28 -6.97 10.12
N THR A 170 8.32 -7.20 9.32
CA THR A 170 9.25 -6.15 8.88
C THR A 170 8.54 -5.12 8.00
N LEU A 171 7.74 -5.57 7.02
CA LEU A 171 6.95 -4.68 6.15
C LEU A 171 5.96 -3.83 6.94
N LEU A 172 5.23 -4.41 7.90
CA LEU A 172 4.31 -3.67 8.76
C LEU A 172 5.02 -2.54 9.53
N CYS A 173 6.23 -2.78 10.01
CA CYS A 173 7.03 -1.75 10.68
C CYS A 173 7.46 -0.64 9.71
N VAL A 174 7.85 -0.99 8.48
CA VAL A 174 8.13 -0.02 7.41
C VAL A 174 6.91 0.85 7.15
N TRP A 175 5.73 0.26 6.98
CA TRP A 175 4.50 1.00 6.74
C TRP A 175 4.13 1.91 7.89
N PHE A 176 4.27 1.43 9.13
CA PHE A 176 4.05 2.26 10.30
C PHE A 176 4.98 3.48 10.31
N SER A 177 6.29 3.28 10.06
CA SER A 177 7.25 4.38 10.04
C SER A 177 6.99 5.38 8.92
N LEU A 178 6.81 4.92 7.68
CA LEU A 178 6.64 5.81 6.53
C LEU A 178 5.28 6.53 6.56
N ASN A 179 4.20 5.85 6.94
CA ASN A 179 2.88 6.50 7.06
C ASN A 179 2.87 7.51 8.20
N SER A 180 3.59 7.25 9.30
CA SER A 180 3.79 8.23 10.37
C SER A 180 4.53 9.47 9.86
N SER A 181 5.61 9.29 9.08
CA SER A 181 6.32 10.41 8.44
C SER A 181 5.43 11.19 7.48
N LEU A 182 4.66 10.52 6.61
CA LEU A 182 3.73 11.19 5.68
C LEU A 182 2.61 11.92 6.42
N THR A 183 2.07 11.35 7.50
CA THR A 183 1.02 12.01 8.29
C THR A 183 1.53 13.25 8.99
N LEU A 184 2.78 13.25 9.46
CA LEU A 184 3.43 14.47 9.97
C LEU A 184 3.60 15.52 8.87
N LEU A 185 4.00 15.11 7.65
CA LEU A 185 4.10 16.01 6.51
C LEU A 185 2.74 16.61 6.12
N PHE A 186 1.66 15.81 6.14
CA PHE A 186 0.29 16.28 5.92
C PHE A 186 -0.23 17.20 7.04
N LEU A 187 0.32 17.06 8.25
CA LEU A 187 0.02 17.99 9.33
C LEU A 187 0.72 19.33 9.09
N PHE A 188 1.99 19.31 8.65
CA PHE A 188 2.76 20.53 8.36
C PHE A 188 2.26 21.29 7.13
N ASP A 189 1.78 20.61 6.09
CA ASP A 189 1.21 21.27 4.91
C ASP A 189 -0.27 21.67 5.08
N GLY A 190 -0.89 21.30 6.20
CA GLY A 190 -2.28 21.62 6.54
C GLY A 190 -3.34 20.74 5.86
N SER A 191 -2.96 19.76 5.03
CA SER A 191 -3.88 18.88 4.30
C SER A 191 -4.59 17.85 5.19
N LEU A 192 -4.03 17.55 6.37
CA LEU A 192 -4.61 16.60 7.33
C LEU A 192 -5.85 17.16 8.06
N LEU A 193 -5.80 18.43 8.48
CA LEU A 193 -6.84 19.06 9.32
C LEU A 193 -8.24 18.99 8.70
N PRO A 194 -8.44 19.33 7.40
CA PRO A 194 -9.74 19.20 6.75
C PRO A 194 -10.26 17.76 6.65
N SER A 195 -9.36 16.78 6.68
CA SER A 195 -9.67 15.36 6.48
C SER A 195 -9.84 14.59 7.78
N LEU A 196 -9.52 15.19 8.93
CA LEU A 196 -9.50 14.54 10.24
C LEU A 196 -10.86 13.94 10.63
N HIS A 197 -11.96 14.65 10.33
CA HIS A 197 -13.30 14.11 10.58
C HIS A 197 -13.51 12.80 9.83
N LYS A 198 -13.11 12.72 8.56
CA LYS A 198 -13.25 11.49 7.75
C LYS A 198 -12.43 10.35 8.33
N VAL A 199 -11.21 10.61 8.78
CA VAL A 199 -10.36 9.62 9.47
C VAL A 199 -11.11 9.01 10.66
N VAL A 200 -11.72 9.84 11.52
CA VAL A 200 -12.48 9.36 12.69
C VAL A 200 -13.67 8.50 12.27
N TRP A 201 -14.39 8.88 11.22
CA TRP A 201 -15.55 8.12 10.70
C TRP A 201 -15.17 6.74 10.14
N TYR A 202 -13.96 6.58 9.61
CA TYR A 202 -13.48 5.30 9.07
C TYR A 202 -12.80 4.39 10.10
N LEU A 203 -12.50 4.87 11.32
CA LEU A 203 -11.89 4.04 12.37
C LEU A 203 -12.70 2.78 12.72
N PRO A 204 -14.04 2.82 12.86
CA PRO A 204 -14.83 1.61 13.13
C PRO A 204 -14.71 0.59 11.99
N ILE A 205 -14.67 1.06 10.74
CA ILE A 205 -14.55 0.21 9.55
C ILE A 205 -13.17 -0.45 9.51
N LEU A 206 -12.13 0.27 9.90
CA LEU A 206 -10.78 -0.28 10.07
C LEU A 206 -10.81 -1.45 11.05
N VAL A 207 -11.38 -1.27 12.25
CA VAL A 207 -11.46 -2.32 13.27
C VAL A 207 -12.18 -3.57 12.74
N ILE A 208 -13.32 -3.36 12.05
CA ILE A 208 -14.07 -4.46 11.42
C ILE A 208 -13.22 -5.15 10.35
N GLY A 209 -12.50 -4.40 9.51
CA GLY A 209 -11.65 -4.94 8.45
C GLY A 209 -10.52 -5.80 8.98
N VAL A 210 -9.88 -5.40 10.08
CA VAL A 210 -8.83 -6.18 10.77
C VAL A 210 -9.41 -7.47 11.33
N TRP A 211 -10.52 -7.36 12.06
CA TRP A 211 -11.16 -8.51 12.68
C TRP A 211 -11.63 -9.53 11.64
N ALA A 212 -12.25 -9.05 10.56
CA ALA A 212 -12.62 -9.89 9.41
C ALA A 212 -11.39 -10.53 8.77
N GLY A 213 -10.30 -9.79 8.59
CA GLY A 213 -9.05 -10.30 8.04
C GLY A 213 -8.41 -11.41 8.87
N GLU A 214 -8.39 -11.28 10.19
CA GLU A 214 -7.88 -12.34 11.09
C GLU A 214 -8.73 -13.61 11.03
N ILE A 215 -10.06 -13.48 10.98
CA ILE A 215 -10.96 -14.63 10.85
C ILE A 215 -10.80 -15.31 9.49
N LEU A 216 -10.77 -14.50 8.42
CA LEU A 216 -10.69 -14.99 7.04
C LEU A 216 -9.32 -15.59 6.73
N HIS A 217 -8.24 -15.14 7.39
CA HIS A 217 -6.91 -15.71 7.23
C HIS A 217 -6.88 -17.23 7.47
N HIS A 218 -7.69 -17.73 8.40
CA HIS A 218 -7.79 -19.16 8.70
C HIS A 218 -8.80 -19.93 7.84
N ARG A 219 -9.74 -19.24 7.18
CA ARG A 219 -10.86 -19.88 6.45
C ARG A 219 -10.73 -19.82 4.93
N LEU A 220 -9.96 -18.88 4.39
CA LEU A 220 -9.81 -18.70 2.96
C LEU A 220 -8.51 -19.32 2.43
N ASN A 221 -8.59 -19.83 1.20
CA ASN A 221 -7.39 -20.14 0.45
C ASN A 221 -6.68 -18.82 0.06
N GLU A 222 -5.60 -18.51 0.79
CA GLU A 222 -4.80 -17.29 0.64
C GLU A 222 -4.37 -17.05 -0.82
N GLN A 223 -4.09 -18.11 -1.59
CA GLN A 223 -3.71 -18.00 -2.99
C GLN A 223 -4.86 -17.53 -3.88
N ARG A 224 -6.04 -18.13 -3.75
CA ARG A 224 -7.24 -17.74 -4.54
C ARG A 224 -7.67 -16.32 -4.23
N PHE A 225 -7.62 -15.94 -2.96
CA PHE A 225 -7.98 -14.59 -2.53
C PHE A 225 -7.02 -13.54 -3.11
N ARG A 226 -5.71 -13.79 -3.09
CA ARG A 226 -4.73 -12.91 -3.75
C ARG A 226 -4.93 -12.81 -5.25
N GLN A 227 -5.23 -13.92 -5.93
CA GLN A 227 -5.52 -13.91 -7.37
C GLN A 227 -6.72 -13.01 -7.69
N PHE A 228 -7.80 -13.09 -6.91
CA PHE A 228 -8.96 -12.22 -7.06
C PHE A 228 -8.58 -10.74 -6.89
N VAL A 229 -7.83 -10.41 -5.84
CA VAL A 229 -7.38 -9.03 -5.58
C VAL A 229 -6.50 -8.50 -6.70
N TYR A 230 -5.55 -9.30 -7.20
CA TYR A 230 -4.70 -8.88 -8.31
C TYR A 230 -5.48 -8.73 -9.61
N ALA A 231 -6.45 -9.59 -9.89
CA ALA A 231 -7.34 -9.43 -11.06
C ALA A 231 -8.13 -8.12 -10.97
N LEU A 232 -8.67 -7.80 -9.79
CA LEU A 232 -9.33 -6.52 -9.54
C LEU A 232 -8.38 -5.33 -9.77
N LEU A 233 -7.14 -5.41 -9.29
CA LEU A 233 -6.12 -4.36 -9.48
C LEU A 233 -5.69 -4.18 -10.93
N VAL A 234 -5.65 -5.25 -11.75
CA VAL A 234 -5.40 -5.14 -13.19
C VAL A 234 -6.51 -4.33 -13.86
N VAL A 235 -7.76 -4.65 -13.55
CA VAL A 235 -8.92 -3.94 -14.12
C VAL A 235 -8.92 -2.48 -13.69
N THR A 236 -8.72 -2.21 -12.39
CA THR A 236 -8.74 -0.83 -11.88
C THR A 236 -7.54 -0.01 -12.39
N GLY A 237 -6.34 -0.61 -12.48
CA GLY A 237 -5.16 0.02 -13.05
C GLY A 237 -5.36 0.40 -14.52
N ALA A 238 -5.96 -0.48 -15.33
CA ALA A 238 -6.29 -0.17 -16.72
C ALA A 238 -7.31 0.97 -16.83
N ILE A 239 -8.36 0.97 -16.01
CA ILE A 239 -9.37 2.04 -15.99
C ILE A 239 -8.72 3.38 -15.56
N LEU A 240 -7.83 3.38 -14.57
CA LEU A 240 -7.14 4.60 -14.13
C LEU A 240 -6.29 5.21 -15.23
N ILE A 241 -5.59 4.38 -16.03
CA ILE A 241 -4.82 4.83 -17.19
C ILE A 241 -5.75 5.43 -18.25
N LEU A 242 -6.84 4.73 -18.61
CA LEU A 242 -7.80 5.24 -19.61
C LEU A 242 -8.42 6.57 -19.18
N LYS A 243 -8.81 6.69 -17.90
CA LYS A 243 -9.36 7.92 -17.33
C LYS A 243 -8.32 9.05 -17.25
N ALA A 244 -7.03 8.72 -17.20
CA ALA A 244 -5.95 9.72 -17.23
C ALA A 244 -5.58 10.16 -18.66
N LEU A 245 -5.95 9.40 -19.69
CA LEU A 245 -5.67 9.73 -21.10
C LEU A 245 -6.83 10.46 -21.79
N ASN A 246 -8.04 10.34 -21.25
CA ASN A 246 -9.23 11.10 -21.66
C ASN A 246 -9.29 12.46 -20.97
#